data_AF-A0A2V9IWG4-F1
#
_entry.id   AF-A0A2V9IWG4-F1
#
_cell.length_a   1.000
_cell.length_b   1.000
_cell.length_c   1.000
_cell.angle_alpha   90.00
_cell.angle_beta   90.00
_cell.angle_gamma   90.00
#
_symmetry.space_group_name_H-M   'P 1'
#
loop_
_entity.id
_entity.type
_entity.pdbx_description
1 polymer ?
#
loop_
_entity_poly.entity_id
_entity_poly.type
_entity_poly.pdbx_seq_one_letter_code
_entity_poly.pdbx_strand_id
1 'polypeptide(L)'
;EAIFENESFLVPEAWYHFDPSTNTVARTALFQKSLADFGDREVVREFAPSKDGTKVPMSIIRRKGIRLDGRNPALLTGYGGFGVSLQPYFDPTLRLWLDQGGVFVIANLRGGGEGGEEWHNAGKLTRKQNVFDDFIACATHLIDAGYTNPSRLAI
;
A
#
# COMPACT_ATOMS: atom_id res chain seq x y z
N GLU A 1 -27.55 9.72 -9.81
CA GLU A 1 -26.40 10.44 -10.37
C GLU A 1 -25.40 10.65 -9.26
N ALA A 2 -24.11 10.43 -9.51
CA ALA A 2 -23.07 10.65 -8.50
C ALA A 2 -21.78 11.20 -9.15
N ILE A 3 -21.06 12.02 -8.40
CA ILE A 3 -19.71 12.48 -8.71
C ILE A 3 -18.78 11.89 -7.65
N PHE A 4 -17.67 11.30 -8.06
CA PHE A 4 -16.69 10.70 -7.14
C PHE A 4 -15.26 10.86 -7.65
N GLU A 5 -14.32 10.88 -6.73
CA GLU A 5 -12.88 10.86 -7.01
C GLU A 5 -12.36 9.42 -7.03
N ASN A 6 -11.33 9.16 -7.82
CA ASN A 6 -10.61 7.89 -7.78
C ASN A 6 -9.14 8.10 -8.16
N GLU A 7 -8.26 7.39 -7.45
CA GLU A 7 -6.82 7.38 -7.68
C GLU A 7 -6.22 6.00 -7.36
N SER A 8 -4.95 5.81 -7.71
CA SER A 8 -4.18 4.65 -7.26
C SER A 8 -2.73 5.04 -7.01
N PHE A 9 -1.91 4.14 -6.45
CA PHE A 9 -0.48 4.39 -6.28
C PHE A 9 0.26 4.75 -7.58
N LEU A 10 -0.28 4.41 -8.76
CA LEU A 10 0.36 4.62 -10.07
C LEU A 10 -0.41 5.57 -10.99
N VAL A 11 -1.62 5.96 -10.62
CA VAL A 11 -2.50 6.78 -11.45
C VAL A 11 -3.00 7.95 -10.61
N PRO A 12 -2.71 9.20 -11.02
CA PRO A 12 -3.14 10.38 -10.31
C PRO A 12 -4.66 10.51 -10.26
N GLU A 13 -5.12 11.27 -9.27
CA GLU A 13 -6.52 11.57 -9.01
C GLU A 13 -7.26 12.10 -10.24
N ALA A 14 -8.47 11.59 -10.45
CA ALA A 14 -9.43 12.15 -11.38
C ALA A 14 -10.85 12.07 -10.82
N TRP A 15 -11.69 13.03 -11.22
CA TRP A 15 -13.11 13.05 -10.90
C TRP A 15 -13.92 12.38 -12.00
N TYR A 16 -14.90 11.58 -11.60
CA TYR A 16 -15.75 10.78 -12.46
C TYR A 16 -17.23 11.08 -12.19
N HIS A 17 -18.02 11.00 -13.25
CA HIS A 17 -19.47 11.04 -13.20
C HIS A 17 -20.04 9.65 -13.44
N PHE A 18 -20.98 9.25 -12.57
CA PHE A 18 -21.73 8.01 -12.67
C PHE A 18 -23.20 8.31 -12.99
N ASP A 19 -23.65 7.78 -14.13
CA ASP A 19 -25.04 7.79 -14.54
C ASP A 19 -25.72 6.44 -14.22
N PRO A 20 -26.62 6.38 -13.22
CA PRO A 20 -27.29 5.14 -12.85
C PRO A 20 -28.32 4.67 -13.88
N SER A 21 -28.79 5.53 -14.78
CA SER A 21 -29.77 5.14 -15.81
C SER A 21 -29.14 4.28 -16.91
N THR A 22 -27.86 4.53 -17.20
CA THR A 22 -27.06 3.80 -18.19
C THR A 22 -26.03 2.86 -17.57
N ASN A 23 -25.82 2.95 -16.25
CA ASN A 23 -24.77 2.26 -15.51
C ASN A 23 -23.37 2.52 -16.10
N THR A 24 -23.10 3.78 -16.46
CA THR A 24 -21.82 4.19 -17.07
C THR A 24 -21.05 5.15 -16.18
N VAL A 25 -19.72 5.10 -16.32
CA VAL A 25 -18.79 6.00 -15.64
C VAL A 25 -17.99 6.74 -16.70
N ALA A 26 -17.97 8.07 -16.62
CA ALA A 26 -17.18 8.93 -17.50
C ALA A 26 -16.24 9.82 -16.68
N ARG A 27 -14.99 9.94 -17.11
CA ARG A 27 -14.04 10.88 -16.50
C ARG A 27 -14.41 12.31 -16.87
N THR A 28 -14.42 13.19 -15.89
CA THR A 28 -14.68 14.62 -16.09
C THR A 28 -13.43 15.36 -16.58
N ALA A 29 -13.55 16.67 -16.81
CA ALA A 29 -12.41 17.54 -17.12
C ALA A 29 -11.55 17.88 -15.89
N LEU A 30 -11.99 17.56 -14.67
CA LEU A 30 -11.23 17.77 -13.43
C LEU A 30 -10.38 16.53 -13.13
N PHE A 31 -9.10 16.58 -13.50
CA PHE A 31 -8.14 15.51 -13.26
C PHE A 31 -6.72 16.06 -13.10
N GLN A 32 -5.89 15.29 -12.40
CA GLN A 32 -4.46 15.55 -12.30
C GLN A 32 -3.69 14.76 -13.37
N LYS A 33 -2.64 15.36 -13.93
CA LYS A 33 -1.75 14.70 -14.89
C LYS A 33 -0.36 14.55 -14.29
N SER A 34 0.13 13.32 -14.23
CA SER A 34 1.54 13.07 -13.88
C SER A 34 2.45 13.42 -15.05
N LEU A 35 3.55 14.13 -14.77
CA LEU A 35 4.65 14.34 -15.73
C LEU A 35 5.57 13.12 -15.82
N ALA A 36 5.56 12.27 -14.79
CA ALA A 36 6.33 11.03 -14.75
C ALA A 36 5.48 9.83 -15.22
N ASP A 37 6.09 8.95 -16.02
CA ASP A 37 5.46 7.74 -16.53
C ASP A 37 5.59 6.55 -15.56
N PHE A 38 4.50 6.04 -15.00
CA PHE A 38 4.49 4.88 -14.10
C PHE A 38 4.17 3.57 -14.83
N GLY A 39 4.11 3.55 -16.16
CA GLY A 39 3.77 2.35 -16.95
C GLY A 39 4.72 1.17 -16.76
N ASP A 40 5.96 1.42 -16.33
CA ASP A 40 6.98 0.43 -15.97
C ASP A 40 7.03 0.10 -14.46
N ARG A 41 6.01 0.53 -13.70
CA ARG A 41 5.81 0.23 -12.28
C ARG A 41 4.60 -0.67 -12.09
N GLU A 42 4.58 -1.39 -10.98
CA GLU A 42 3.48 -2.26 -10.57
C GLU A 42 3.23 -2.15 -9.08
N VAL A 43 2.00 -2.51 -8.70
CA VAL A 43 1.59 -2.71 -7.31
C VAL A 43 1.23 -4.18 -7.15
N VAL A 44 1.89 -4.85 -6.21
CA VAL A 44 1.59 -6.24 -5.85
C VAL A 44 0.94 -6.23 -4.47
N ARG A 45 -0.21 -6.89 -4.34
CA ARG A 45 -0.87 -7.09 -3.05
C ARG A 45 -0.44 -8.44 -2.49
N GLU A 46 0.22 -8.43 -1.34
CA GLU A 46 0.63 -9.65 -0.63
C GLU A 46 0.07 -9.65 0.79
N PHE A 47 0.16 -10.80 1.46
CA PHE A 47 -0.34 -10.99 2.82
C PHE A 47 0.73 -11.66 3.68
N ALA A 48 1.24 -10.95 4.67
CA ALA A 48 2.19 -11.48 5.63
C ALA A 48 1.44 -12.19 6.77
N PRO A 49 1.74 -13.46 7.09
CA PRO A 49 1.22 -14.10 8.27
C PRO A 49 1.88 -13.50 9.53
N SER A 50 1.08 -12.84 10.37
CA SER A 50 1.50 -12.32 11.67
C SER A 50 1.76 -13.44 12.67
N LYS A 51 2.28 -13.09 13.85
CA LYS A 51 2.65 -14.02 14.92
C LYS A 51 1.52 -14.97 15.33
N ASP A 52 0.27 -14.50 15.30
CA ASP A 52 -0.93 -15.29 15.63
C ASP A 52 -1.61 -15.92 14.39
N GLY A 53 -0.98 -15.86 13.22
CA GLY A 53 -1.50 -16.38 11.96
C GLY A 53 -2.41 -15.39 11.20
N THR A 54 -2.69 -14.21 11.75
CA THR A 54 -3.47 -13.17 11.04
C THR A 54 -2.77 -12.79 9.74
N LYS A 55 -3.48 -12.80 8.61
CA LYS A 55 -2.94 -12.39 7.30
C LYS A 55 -3.00 -10.87 7.17
N VAL A 56 -1.88 -10.19 7.36
CA VAL A 56 -1.74 -8.73 7.28
C VAL A 56 -1.53 -8.31 5.82
N PRO A 57 -2.42 -7.50 5.24
CA PRO A 57 -2.27 -7.05 3.85
C PRO A 57 -1.12 -6.05 3.70
N MET A 58 -0.38 -6.15 2.59
CA MET A 58 0.62 -5.17 2.16
C MET A 58 0.43 -4.82 0.69
N SER A 59 0.58 -3.54 0.37
CA SER A 59 0.74 -3.07 -1.01
C SER A 59 2.22 -2.80 -1.28
N ILE A 60 2.80 -3.52 -2.22
CA ILE A 60 4.22 -3.44 -2.59
C ILE A 60 4.33 -2.76 -3.96
N ILE A 61 4.90 -1.55 -3.98
CA ILE A 61 5.12 -0.75 -5.19
C ILE A 61 6.57 -0.88 -5.63
N ARG A 62 6.78 -1.29 -6.89
CA ARG A 62 8.12 -1.58 -7.43
C ARG A 62 8.16 -1.43 -8.96
N ARG A 63 9.37 -1.49 -9.53
CA ARG A 63 9.58 -1.64 -10.98
C ARG A 63 9.16 -3.05 -11.44
N LYS A 64 8.48 -3.14 -12.57
CA LYS A 64 8.13 -4.43 -13.21
C LYS A 64 9.40 -5.23 -13.51
N GLY A 65 9.37 -6.52 -13.18
CA GLY A 65 10.50 -7.43 -13.46
C GLY A 65 11.74 -7.19 -12.60
N ILE A 66 11.63 -6.44 -11.48
CA ILE A 66 12.72 -6.31 -10.52
C ILE A 66 13.14 -7.69 -9.99
N ARG A 67 14.44 -7.89 -9.78
CA ARG A 67 14.98 -9.16 -9.28
C ARG A 67 14.77 -9.26 -7.77
N LEU A 68 14.20 -10.38 -7.32
CA LEU A 68 13.98 -10.66 -5.90
C LEU A 68 15.13 -11.52 -5.36
N ASP A 69 16.29 -10.89 -5.16
CA ASP A 69 17.50 -11.53 -4.64
C ASP A 69 17.96 -10.95 -3.28
N GLY A 70 17.08 -10.21 -2.63
CA GLY A 70 17.31 -9.57 -1.33
C GLY A 70 18.17 -8.30 -1.40
N ARG A 71 18.52 -7.78 -2.56
CA ARG A 71 19.44 -6.62 -2.67
C ARG A 71 18.77 -5.26 -2.89
N ASN A 72 17.45 -5.24 -3.10
CA ASN A 72 16.74 -3.99 -3.36
C ASN A 72 16.66 -3.16 -2.06
N PRO A 73 16.93 -1.84 -2.12
CA PRO A 73 16.59 -0.96 -1.01
C PRO A 73 15.08 -0.92 -0.84
N ALA A 74 14.59 -1.10 0.39
CA ALA A 74 13.17 -1.14 0.69
C ALA A 74 12.82 -0.13 1.78
N LEU A 75 11.67 0.52 1.61
CA LEU A 75 11.05 1.36 2.63
C LEU A 75 9.67 0.79 2.95
N LEU A 76 9.51 0.29 4.17
CA LEU A 76 8.28 -0.28 4.69
C LEU A 76 7.64 0.73 5.64
N THR A 77 6.42 1.18 5.35
CA THR A 77 5.65 2.09 6.20
C THR A 77 4.33 1.46 6.64
N GLY A 78 3.80 1.97 7.74
CA GLY A 78 2.53 1.53 8.33
C GLY A 78 2.07 2.50 9.43
N TYR A 79 0.79 2.40 9.82
CA TYR A 79 0.21 3.24 10.86
C TYR A 79 -0.43 2.43 12.00
N GLY A 80 -1.47 1.66 11.70
CA GLY A 80 -2.01 0.65 12.63
C GLY A 80 -2.67 1.24 13.88
N GLY A 81 -3.59 2.19 13.74
CA GLY A 81 -4.26 2.79 14.88
C GLY A 81 -5.45 3.67 14.52
N PHE A 82 -6.23 4.01 15.55
CA PHE A 82 -7.32 5.00 15.48
C PHE A 82 -8.41 4.73 14.42
N GLY A 83 -8.48 3.51 13.88
CA GLY A 83 -9.44 3.17 12.82
C GLY A 83 -9.07 3.78 11.46
N VAL A 84 -7.85 4.33 11.33
CA VAL A 84 -7.35 4.90 10.07
C VAL A 84 -7.03 3.77 9.09
N SER A 85 -7.57 3.85 7.88
CA SER A 85 -7.23 2.95 6.78
C SER A 85 -6.17 3.59 5.88
N LEU A 86 -5.08 2.89 5.60
CA LEU A 86 -4.11 3.32 4.61
C LEU A 86 -4.58 2.91 3.21
N GLN A 87 -5.23 3.86 2.53
CA GLN A 87 -5.74 3.71 1.17
C GLN A 87 -4.67 4.05 0.13
N PRO A 88 -4.82 3.61 -1.13
CA PRO A 88 -3.98 4.08 -2.21
C PRO A 88 -4.01 5.59 -2.36
N TYR A 89 -2.84 6.20 -2.46
CA TYR A 89 -2.68 7.62 -2.80
C TYR A 89 -1.56 7.76 -3.83
N PHE A 90 -1.72 8.67 -4.78
CA PHE A 90 -0.72 8.94 -5.81
C PHE A 90 0.32 9.94 -5.29
N ASP A 91 1.59 9.55 -5.32
CA ASP A 91 2.72 10.43 -5.04
C ASP A 91 3.70 10.43 -6.20
N PRO A 92 3.81 11.52 -6.98
CA PRO A 92 4.75 11.57 -8.09
C PRO A 92 6.21 11.51 -7.63
N THR A 93 6.52 11.89 -6.39
CA THR A 93 7.89 11.86 -5.85
C THR A 93 8.38 10.43 -5.59
N LEU A 94 7.46 9.48 -5.35
CA LEU A 94 7.78 8.06 -5.21
C LEU A 94 8.49 7.52 -6.46
N ARG A 95 8.27 8.12 -7.63
CA ARG A 95 9.00 7.80 -8.85
C ARG A 95 10.51 7.79 -8.65
N LEU A 96 11.06 8.78 -7.95
CA LEU A 96 12.50 8.94 -7.75
C LEU A 96 13.08 7.76 -6.98
N TRP A 97 12.36 7.25 -5.99
CA TRP A 97 12.73 6.06 -5.22
C TRP A 97 12.72 4.81 -6.10
N LEU A 98 11.64 4.61 -6.87
CA LEU A 98 11.47 3.44 -7.73
C LEU A 98 12.50 3.39 -8.88
N ASP A 99 12.93 4.55 -9.37
CA ASP A 99 13.98 4.64 -10.41
C ASP A 99 15.35 4.16 -9.91
N GLN A 100 15.63 4.28 -8.62
CA GLN A 100 16.85 3.76 -7.98
C GLN A 100 16.75 2.26 -7.60
N GLY A 101 15.73 1.55 -8.09
CA GLY A 101 15.47 0.16 -7.74
C GLY A 101 14.83 0.00 -6.37
N GLY A 102 14.27 1.08 -5.81
CA GLY A 102 13.55 1.05 -4.55
C GLY A 102 12.30 0.19 -4.60
N VAL A 103 12.01 -0.48 -3.48
CA VAL A 103 10.72 -1.11 -3.19
C VAL A 103 10.04 -0.27 -2.11
N PHE A 104 8.80 0.13 -2.31
CA PHE A 104 8.02 0.87 -1.33
C PHE A 104 6.83 0.04 -0.88
N VAL A 105 6.63 -0.09 0.42
CA VAL A 105 5.65 -1.02 0.98
C VAL A 105 4.79 -0.30 1.99
N ILE A 106 3.47 -0.45 1.85
CA ILE A 106 2.50 0.03 2.83
C ILE A 106 1.84 -1.19 3.47
N ALA A 107 2.01 -1.33 4.79
CA ALA A 107 1.39 -2.36 5.58
C ALA A 107 0.08 -1.88 6.22
N ASN A 108 -1.01 -2.60 5.95
CA ASN A 108 -2.33 -2.35 6.52
C ASN A 108 -2.48 -3.09 7.85
N LEU A 109 -1.79 -2.59 8.88
CA LEU A 109 -1.69 -3.21 10.20
C LEU A 109 -3.02 -3.21 10.97
N ARG A 110 -3.20 -4.15 11.91
CA ARG A 110 -4.30 -4.07 12.89
C ARG A 110 -4.27 -2.76 13.66
N GLY A 111 -5.41 -2.39 14.24
CA GLY A 111 -5.61 -1.06 14.81
C GLY A 111 -6.08 -0.02 13.78
N GLY A 112 -5.84 -0.26 12.49
CA GLY A 112 -6.45 0.50 11.39
C GLY A 112 -7.92 0.11 11.13
N GLY A 113 -8.49 0.68 10.08
CA GLY A 113 -9.91 0.50 9.71
C GLY A 113 -10.15 -0.50 8.57
N GLU A 114 -9.11 -1.10 7.99
CA GLU A 114 -9.18 -1.87 6.74
C GLU A 114 -10.09 -3.10 6.82
N GLY A 115 -10.17 -3.75 7.98
CA GLY A 115 -11.10 -4.85 8.26
C GLY A 115 -12.26 -4.45 9.17
N GLY A 116 -12.62 -3.16 9.20
CA GLY A 116 -13.68 -2.64 10.05
C GLY A 116 -13.34 -2.64 11.55
N GLU A 117 -14.38 -2.66 12.38
CA GLU A 117 -14.23 -2.48 13.83
C GLU A 117 -13.42 -3.60 14.50
N GLU A 118 -13.55 -4.85 14.03
CA GLU A 118 -12.78 -5.98 14.56
C GLU A 118 -11.28 -5.79 14.36
N TRP A 119 -10.88 -5.29 13.19
CA TRP A 119 -9.47 -4.99 12.87
C TRP A 119 -8.91 -3.88 13.75
N HIS A 120 -9.70 -2.82 13.98
CA HIS A 120 -9.34 -1.74 14.88
C HIS A 120 -9.20 -2.23 16.34
N ASN A 121 -10.18 -3.00 16.82
CA ASN A 121 -10.21 -3.55 18.18
C ASN A 121 -9.08 -4.55 18.45
N ALA A 122 -8.59 -5.23 17.41
CA ALA A 122 -7.48 -6.17 17.50
C ALA A 122 -6.10 -5.49 17.65
N GLY A 123 -6.00 -4.17 17.47
CA GLY A 123 -4.74 -3.42 17.56
C GLY A 123 -4.78 -2.19 18.49
N LYS A 124 -5.67 -2.17 19.49
CA LYS A 124 -5.79 -1.04 20.44
C LYS A 124 -5.69 -1.48 21.90
N LEU A 125 -5.38 -0.52 22.78
CA LEU A 125 -5.27 -0.72 24.23
C LEU A 125 -4.33 -1.90 24.58
N THR A 126 -4.81 -2.87 25.35
CA THR A 126 -4.04 -4.05 25.78
C THR A 126 -3.65 -4.99 24.63
N ARG A 127 -4.22 -4.80 23.42
CA ARG A 127 -3.85 -5.53 22.20
C ARG A 127 -2.91 -4.77 21.28
N LYS A 128 -2.37 -3.61 21.71
CA LYS A 128 -1.51 -2.78 20.85
C LYS A 128 -0.26 -3.51 20.37
N GLN A 129 0.22 -4.52 21.11
CA GLN A 129 1.33 -5.37 20.69
C GLN A 129 1.10 -6.04 19.33
N ASN A 130 -0.13 -6.40 19.01
CA ASN A 130 -0.47 -7.02 17.73
C ASN A 130 -0.08 -6.14 16.53
N VAL A 131 -0.12 -4.81 16.69
CA VAL A 131 0.28 -3.86 15.64
C VAL A 131 1.77 -3.95 15.36
N PHE A 132 2.58 -4.07 16.42
CA PHE A 132 4.02 -4.22 16.29
C PHE A 132 4.37 -5.60 15.74
N ASP A 133 3.68 -6.65 16.21
CA ASP A 133 3.86 -8.02 15.69
C ASP A 133 3.50 -8.11 14.20
N ASP A 134 2.44 -7.42 13.76
CA ASP A 134 2.06 -7.30 12.34
C ASP A 134 3.15 -6.62 11.52
N PHE A 135 3.72 -5.52 12.03
CA PHE A 135 4.74 -4.76 11.32
C PHE A 135 6.05 -5.54 11.20
N ILE A 136 6.43 -6.27 12.25
CA ILE A 136 7.57 -7.19 12.24
C ILE A 136 7.32 -8.31 11.22
N ALA A 137 6.11 -8.89 11.18
CA ALA A 137 5.78 -9.93 10.21
C ALA A 137 5.86 -9.43 8.76
N CYS A 138 5.42 -8.19 8.50
CA CYS A 138 5.59 -7.55 7.20
C CYS A 138 7.07 -7.42 6.80
N ALA A 139 7.91 -6.95 7.73
CA ALA A 139 9.36 -6.84 7.50
C ALA A 139 10.01 -8.20 7.21
N THR A 140 9.70 -9.23 8.01
CA THR A 140 10.20 -10.59 7.83
C THR A 140 9.76 -11.18 6.49
N HIS A 141 8.48 -11.01 6.12
CA HIS A 141 7.95 -11.47 4.84
C HIS A 141 8.70 -10.89 3.65
N LEU A 142 9.01 -9.58 3.67
CA LEU A 142 9.79 -8.93 2.61
C LEU A 142 11.21 -9.50 2.48
N ILE A 143 11.84 -9.82 3.62
CA ILE A 143 13.19 -10.42 3.64
C ILE A 143 13.13 -11.85 3.09
N ASP A 144 12.22 -12.67 3.60
CA ASP A 144 12.09 -14.08 3.23
C ASP A 144 11.69 -14.27 1.76
N ALA A 145 10.84 -13.40 1.24
CA ALA A 145 10.44 -13.40 -0.18
C ALA A 145 11.50 -12.78 -1.11
N GLY A 146 12.66 -12.37 -0.60
CA GLY A 146 13.78 -11.86 -1.40
C GLY A 146 13.58 -10.44 -1.94
N TYR A 147 12.62 -9.66 -1.42
CA TYR A 147 12.50 -8.25 -1.80
C TYR A 147 13.72 -7.46 -1.33
N THR A 148 14.18 -7.71 -0.11
CA THR A 148 15.25 -6.94 0.54
C THR A 148 16.00 -7.80 1.56
N ASN A 149 16.84 -7.18 2.39
CA ASN A 149 17.50 -7.80 3.54
C ASN A 149 17.58 -6.79 4.70
N PRO A 150 17.91 -7.22 5.94
CA PRO A 150 17.91 -6.33 7.10
C PRO A 150 18.77 -5.06 6.96
N SER A 151 19.90 -5.14 6.25
CA SER A 151 20.78 -3.96 6.06
C SER A 151 20.28 -2.98 5.01
N ARG A 152 19.21 -3.32 4.27
CA ARG A 152 18.64 -2.55 3.16
C ARG A 152 17.16 -2.21 3.34
N LEU A 153 16.59 -2.58 4.48
CA LEU A 153 15.22 -2.27 4.86
C LEU A 153 15.20 -1.08 5.81
N ALA A 154 14.45 -0.05 5.45
CA ALA A 154 14.11 1.08 6.32
C ALA A 154 12.62 1.02 6.70
N ILE A 155 12.30 1.58 7.87
CA ILE A 155 10.93 1.74 8.39
C ILE A 155 10.67 3.17 8.85
#